data_AF-A0A3D3P8H8-F1
#
_entry.id   AF-A0A3D3P8H8-F1
#
_cell.length_a   1.000
_cell.length_b   1.000
_cell.length_c   1.000
_cell.angle_alpha   90.00
_cell.angle_beta   90.00
_cell.angle_gamma   90.00
#
_symmetry.space_group_name_H-M   'P 1'
#
loop_
_entity.id
_entity.type
_entity.pdbx_description
1 polymer ?
#
loop_
_entity_poly.entity_id
_entity_poly.type
_entity_poly.pdbx_seq_one_letter_code
_entity_poly.pdbx_strand_id
1 'polypeptide(L)'
;GYDKNAYNFEDHLLWLNILKKTKAYNLTQPLLKVRFNPDSVTIEGKRRGKRFQEIKYSSLRKGFVTDDEGKELLKIRAEQYNRKVNHVAYHSLLAKKFLWNNYNPKKSRQNIKQALLHNLFDWRSYCLFCLSLLPEKLIRKMYNLVKGGNYAS
;
A
#
# COMPACT_ATOMS: atom_id res chain seq x y z
N GLY A 1 -19.77 0.40 17.38
CA GLY A 1 -19.59 0.63 15.93
C GLY A 1 -18.19 1.17 15.68
N TYR A 2 -17.84 1.43 14.42
CA TYR A 2 -16.56 2.09 14.10
C TYR A 2 -16.53 3.52 14.66
N ASP A 3 -15.37 3.92 15.16
CA ASP A 3 -15.11 5.30 15.57
C ASP A 3 -14.97 6.17 14.30
N LYS A 4 -15.80 7.21 14.20
CA LYS A 4 -15.87 8.09 13.02
C LYS A 4 -14.61 8.94 12.86
N ASN A 5 -13.83 9.10 13.94
CA ASN A 5 -12.63 9.93 13.97
C ASN A 5 -11.35 9.11 13.73
N ALA A 6 -11.42 7.78 13.73
CA ALA A 6 -10.27 6.87 13.61
C ALA A 6 -9.78 6.66 12.17
N TYR A 7 -9.69 7.74 11.39
CA TYR A 7 -9.39 7.68 9.96
C TYR A 7 -8.15 6.82 9.64
N ASN A 8 -8.36 5.73 8.89
CA ASN A 8 -7.37 4.78 8.37
C ASN A 8 -6.72 3.84 9.41
N PHE A 9 -7.29 3.75 10.61
CA PHE A 9 -6.98 2.70 11.59
C PHE A 9 -8.22 2.26 12.37
N GLU A 10 -9.40 2.44 11.77
CA GLU A 10 -10.71 2.12 12.33
C GLU A 10 -10.77 0.66 12.77
N ASP A 11 -10.30 -0.25 11.91
CA ASP A 11 -10.24 -1.69 12.18
C ASP A 11 -9.34 -2.00 13.38
N HIS A 12 -8.19 -1.34 13.50
CA HIS A 12 -7.27 -1.57 14.62
C HIS A 12 -7.92 -1.17 15.94
N LEU A 13 -8.58 -0.01 15.97
CA LEU A 13 -9.24 0.48 17.17
C LEU A 13 -10.46 -0.38 17.54
N LEU A 14 -11.23 -0.81 16.54
CA LEU A 14 -12.34 -1.72 16.72
C LEU A 14 -11.88 -3.04 17.35
N TRP A 15 -10.87 -3.69 16.74
CA TRP A 15 -10.34 -4.96 17.24
C TRP A 15 -9.78 -4.81 18.66
N LEU A 16 -9.04 -3.74 18.95
CA LEU A 16 -8.56 -3.46 20.31
C LEU A 16 -9.73 -3.41 21.31
N ASN A 17 -10.79 -2.69 20.98
CA ASN A 17 -11.94 -2.51 21.87
C ASN A 17 -12.76 -3.80 22.05
N ILE A 18 -12.83 -4.66 21.03
CA ILE A 18 -13.43 -5.99 21.14
C ILE A 18 -12.58 -6.89 22.04
N LEU A 19 -11.26 -6.95 21.78
CA LEU A 19 -10.33 -7.82 22.51
C LEU A 19 -10.19 -7.44 23.99
N LYS A 20 -10.48 -6.18 24.37
CA LYS A 20 -10.58 -5.77 25.79
C LYS A 20 -11.74 -6.44 26.52
N LYS A 21 -12.80 -6.87 25.81
CA LYS A 21 -14.03 -7.43 26.40
C LYS A 21 -14.17 -8.93 26.20
N THR A 22 -13.49 -9.49 25.21
CA THR A 22 -13.59 -10.91 24.88
C THR A 22 -12.26 -11.48 24.44
N LYS A 23 -12.07 -12.79 24.70
CA LYS A 23 -10.94 -13.54 24.16
C LYS A 23 -11.25 -13.89 22.71
N ALA A 24 -10.28 -13.68 21.82
CA ALA A 24 -10.33 -14.16 20.46
C ALA A 24 -9.24 -15.21 20.24
N TYR A 25 -9.42 -16.03 19.21
CA TYR A 25 -8.41 -16.97 18.75
C TYR A 25 -8.25 -16.84 17.23
N ASN A 26 -7.02 -17.04 16.76
CA ASN A 26 -6.76 -17.11 15.33
C ASN A 26 -7.06 -18.53 14.85
N LEU A 27 -7.81 -18.63 13.76
CA LEU A 27 -8.03 -19.91 13.09
C LEU A 27 -6.72 -20.41 12.48
N THR A 28 -6.45 -21.70 12.63
CA THR A 28 -5.25 -22.34 12.05
C THR A 28 -5.34 -22.46 10.53
N GLN A 29 -6.55 -22.44 9.97
CA GLN A 29 -6.79 -22.52 8.53
C GLN A 29 -7.29 -21.18 7.96
N PRO A 30 -6.79 -20.77 6.77
CA PRO A 30 -7.29 -19.58 6.10
C PRO A 30 -8.69 -19.84 5.51
N LEU A 31 -9.72 -19.23 6.09
CA LEU A 31 -11.08 -19.32 5.55
C LEU A 31 -11.31 -18.36 4.36
N LEU A 32 -10.55 -17.27 4.30
CA LEU A 32 -10.59 -16.32 3.19
C LEU A 32 -9.74 -16.83 2.02
N LYS A 33 -10.39 -17.28 0.95
CA LYS A 33 -9.75 -17.84 -0.26
C LYS A 33 -8.96 -16.80 -1.06
N VAL A 34 -9.35 -15.54 -0.99
CA VAL A 34 -8.73 -14.44 -1.74
C VAL A 34 -8.58 -13.23 -0.83
N ARG A 35 -7.36 -12.70 -0.74
CA ARG A 35 -7.07 -11.41 -0.13
C ARG A 35 -6.59 -10.46 -1.22
N PHE A 36 -7.38 -9.44 -1.52
CA PHE A 36 -6.88 -8.34 -2.34
C PHE A 36 -5.77 -7.63 -1.56
N ASN A 37 -4.63 -7.43 -2.23
CA ASN A 37 -3.31 -7.17 -1.65
C ASN A 37 -3.35 -6.23 -0.42
N PRO A 38 -2.95 -6.68 0.79
CA PRO A 38 -2.87 -5.83 1.97
C PRO A 38 -1.74 -4.80 1.93
N ASP A 39 -0.74 -4.98 1.06
CA ASP A 39 0.43 -4.09 1.01
C ASP A 39 0.07 -2.64 0.70
N SER A 40 -1.03 -2.38 -0.04
CA SER A 40 -1.49 -1.01 -0.28
C SER A 40 -1.85 -0.28 1.01
N VAL A 41 -2.46 -0.96 1.97
CA VAL A 41 -2.81 -0.39 3.29
C VAL A 41 -1.54 -0.14 4.13
N THR A 42 -0.56 -1.06 4.06
CA THR A 42 0.69 -0.94 4.82
C THR A 42 1.62 0.15 4.26
N ILE A 43 1.65 0.34 2.95
CA ILE A 43 2.42 1.40 2.28
C ILE A 43 1.86 2.78 2.64
N GLU A 44 0.53 2.92 2.73
CA GLU A 44 -0.07 4.17 3.17
C GLU A 44 0.36 4.53 4.60
N GLY A 45 0.27 3.59 5.54
CA GLY A 45 0.68 3.83 6.95
C GLY A 45 2.13 4.29 7.12
N LYS A 46 3.07 3.76 6.32
CA LYS A 46 4.48 4.20 6.32
C LYS A 46 4.67 5.59 5.72
N ARG A 47 3.82 6.00 4.78
CA ARG A 47 3.88 7.32 4.13
C ARG A 47 3.30 8.45 4.98
N ARG A 48 2.49 8.15 6.02
CA ARG A 48 1.66 9.16 6.67
C ARG A 48 2.37 10.10 7.66
N GLY A 49 3.70 10.08 7.71
CA GLY A 49 4.50 10.97 8.55
C GLY A 49 4.44 10.63 10.04
N LYS A 50 5.34 11.25 10.82
CA LYS A 50 5.50 10.98 12.26
C LYS A 50 4.24 11.32 13.06
N ARG A 51 3.60 12.44 12.73
CA ARG A 51 2.42 12.94 13.48
C ARG A 51 1.23 11.99 13.42
N PHE A 52 0.96 11.40 12.26
CA PHE A 52 -0.08 10.37 12.12
C PHE A 52 0.21 9.15 13.02
N GLN A 53 1.48 8.72 13.09
CA GLN A 53 1.87 7.59 13.91
C GLN A 53 1.69 7.89 15.40
N GLU A 54 2.08 9.10 15.85
CA GLU A 54 1.88 9.55 17.22
C GLU A 54 0.41 9.47 17.62
N ILE A 55 -0.49 10.07 16.83
CA ILE A 55 -1.94 10.05 17.08
C ILE A 55 -2.45 8.61 17.09
N LYS A 56 -2.10 7.81 16.08
CA LYS A 56 -2.52 6.39 16.00
C LYS A 56 -2.12 5.63 17.26
N TYR A 57 -0.86 5.70 17.67
CA TYR A 57 -0.39 4.95 18.84
C TYR A 57 -0.96 5.50 20.14
N SER A 58 -1.16 6.81 20.28
CA SER A 58 -1.82 7.38 21.45
C SER A 58 -3.27 6.95 21.54
N SER A 59 -4.03 7.00 20.44
CA SER A 59 -5.44 6.62 20.42
C SER A 59 -5.61 5.11 20.63
N LEU A 60 -4.70 4.27 20.12
CA LEU A 60 -4.70 2.82 20.41
C LEU A 60 -4.41 2.51 21.88
N ARG A 61 -3.55 3.29 22.56
CA ARG A 61 -3.33 3.14 24.00
C ARG A 61 -4.56 3.55 24.80
N LYS A 62 -5.16 4.70 24.46
CA LYS A 62 -6.36 5.24 25.13
C LYS A 62 -7.62 4.41 24.86
N GLY A 63 -7.76 3.85 23.65
CA GLY A 63 -8.93 3.09 23.19
C GLY A 63 -10.02 3.93 22.50
N PHE A 64 -9.79 5.22 22.28
CA PHE A 64 -10.68 6.13 21.56
C PHE A 64 -9.88 7.23 20.87
N VAL A 65 -10.50 7.92 19.91
CA VAL A 65 -9.95 9.09 19.22
C VAL A 65 -10.76 10.32 19.59
N THR A 66 -10.11 11.42 19.98
CA THR A 66 -10.81 12.67 20.26
C THR A 66 -11.23 13.38 18.97
N ASP A 67 -12.21 14.29 19.04
CA ASP A 67 -12.62 15.07 17.87
C ASP A 67 -11.48 15.91 17.28
N ASP A 68 -10.60 16.45 18.14
CA ASP A 68 -9.45 17.23 17.70
C ASP A 68 -8.38 16.35 17.02
N GLU A 69 -8.11 15.16 17.57
CA GLU A 69 -7.27 14.14 16.91
C GLU A 69 -7.88 13.75 15.55
N GLY A 70 -9.20 13.59 15.47
CA GLY A 70 -9.94 13.31 14.24
C GLY A 70 -9.79 14.41 13.17
N LYS A 71 -9.95 15.68 13.55
CA LYS A 71 -9.73 16.84 12.66
C LYS A 71 -8.29 16.89 12.17
N GLU A 72 -7.33 16.61 13.03
CA GLU A 72 -5.91 16.59 12.66
C GLU A 72 -5.61 15.46 11.66
N LEU A 73 -6.17 14.26 11.86
CA LEU A 73 -6.05 13.16 10.92
C LEU A 73 -6.64 13.49 9.54
N LEU A 74 -7.77 14.20 9.49
CA LEU A 74 -8.35 14.70 8.24
C LEU A 74 -7.42 15.68 7.53
N LYS A 75 -6.82 16.61 8.28
CA LYS A 75 -5.87 17.57 7.73
C LYS A 75 -4.65 16.87 7.14
N ILE A 76 -4.04 15.94 7.88
CA ILE A 76 -2.91 15.14 7.40
C ILE A 76 -3.29 14.38 6.12
N ARG A 77 -4.49 13.79 6.07
CA ARG A 77 -4.99 13.09 4.88
C ARG A 77 -5.13 14.04 3.69
N ALA A 78 -5.66 15.24 3.90
CA ALA A 78 -5.84 16.23 2.85
C ALA A 78 -4.48 16.72 2.31
N GLU A 79 -3.51 17.00 3.18
CA GLU A 79 -2.15 17.42 2.80
C GLU A 79 -1.41 16.35 1.99
N GLN A 80 -1.61 15.07 2.34
CA GLN A 80 -0.98 13.94 1.64
C GLN A 80 -1.68 13.57 0.33
N TYR A 81 -2.90 14.08 0.10
CA TYR A 81 -3.63 13.81 -1.13
C TYR A 81 -3.04 14.61 -2.29
N ASN A 82 -2.06 14.02 -2.97
CA ASN A 82 -1.59 14.53 -4.24
C ASN A 82 -2.06 13.63 -5.38
N ARG A 83 -3.07 14.10 -6.12
CA ARG A 83 -3.67 13.37 -7.25
C ARG A 83 -2.62 12.92 -8.26
N LYS A 84 -1.66 13.78 -8.62
CA LYS A 84 -0.60 13.44 -9.59
C LYS A 84 0.27 12.30 -9.06
N VAL A 85 0.73 12.39 -7.82
CA VAL A 85 1.55 11.34 -7.19
C VAL A 85 0.78 10.01 -7.10
N ASN A 86 -0.50 10.07 -6.78
CA ASN A 86 -1.36 8.87 -6.72
C ASN A 86 -1.54 8.23 -8.10
N HIS A 87 -1.74 9.02 -9.16
CA HIS A 87 -1.81 8.52 -10.53
C HIS A 87 -0.49 7.86 -10.97
N VAL A 88 0.66 8.49 -10.69
CA VAL A 88 1.99 7.92 -10.98
C VAL A 88 2.16 6.59 -10.26
N ALA A 89 1.85 6.55 -8.96
CA ALA A 89 1.98 5.34 -8.14
C ALA A 89 1.07 4.22 -8.66
N TYR A 90 -0.18 4.54 -9.00
CA TYR A 90 -1.15 3.60 -9.55
C TYR A 90 -0.68 2.98 -10.86
N HIS A 91 -0.32 3.81 -11.85
CA HIS A 91 0.13 3.31 -13.14
C HIS A 91 1.48 2.58 -13.07
N SER A 92 2.40 3.01 -12.20
CA SER A 92 3.65 2.29 -11.94
C SER A 92 3.40 0.89 -11.36
N LEU A 93 2.42 0.76 -10.47
CA LEU A 93 2.06 -0.52 -9.87
C LEU A 93 1.41 -1.46 -10.90
N LEU A 94 0.52 -0.93 -11.76
CA LEU A 94 -0.05 -1.69 -12.87
C LEU A 94 1.02 -2.15 -13.86
N ALA A 95 1.97 -1.27 -14.21
CA ALA A 95 3.09 -1.62 -15.08
C ALA A 95 3.89 -2.80 -14.52
N LYS A 96 4.27 -2.75 -13.24
CA LYS A 96 4.93 -3.85 -12.54
C LYS A 96 4.11 -5.13 -12.58
N LYS A 97 2.80 -5.05 -12.30
CA LYS A 97 1.90 -6.21 -12.32
C LYS A 97 1.87 -6.87 -13.71
N PHE A 98 1.82 -6.07 -14.78
CA PHE A 98 1.87 -6.55 -16.16
C PHE A 98 3.27 -7.00 -16.62
N LEU A 99 4.33 -6.72 -15.87
CA LEU A 99 5.66 -7.27 -16.17
C LEU A 99 5.91 -8.57 -15.39
N TRP A 100 5.55 -8.60 -14.11
CA TRP A 100 6.01 -9.62 -13.19
C TRP A 100 4.99 -10.75 -12.99
N ASN A 101 3.70 -10.40 -12.90
CA ASN A 101 2.65 -11.37 -12.53
C ASN A 101 1.89 -11.88 -13.74
N ASN A 102 1.60 -10.99 -14.70
CA ASN A 102 0.88 -11.33 -15.93
C ASN A 102 1.59 -10.65 -17.10
N TYR A 103 2.61 -11.33 -17.66
CA TYR A 103 3.51 -10.77 -18.67
C TYR A 103 2.74 -10.26 -19.89
N ASN A 104 2.55 -8.95 -19.94
CA ASN A 104 1.88 -8.21 -21.00
C ASN A 104 2.64 -6.89 -21.23
N PRO A 105 3.74 -6.92 -22.00
CA PRO A 105 4.62 -5.76 -22.16
C PRO A 105 3.94 -4.59 -22.87
N LYS A 106 2.93 -4.84 -23.73
CA LYS A 106 2.13 -3.78 -24.36
C LYS A 106 1.33 -2.98 -23.31
N LYS A 107 0.57 -3.67 -22.46
CA LYS A 107 -0.20 -3.02 -21.37
C LYS A 107 0.71 -2.38 -20.32
N SER A 108 1.86 -2.99 -20.04
CA SER A 108 2.87 -2.39 -19.16
C SER A 108 3.33 -1.03 -19.71
N ARG A 109 3.77 -0.97 -20.97
CA ARG A 109 4.22 0.28 -21.61
C ARG A 109 3.16 1.37 -21.64
N GLN A 110 1.90 1.01 -21.89
CA GLN A 110 0.79 1.98 -21.83
C GLN A 110 0.68 2.63 -20.44
N ASN A 111 0.76 1.83 -19.38
CA ASN A 111 0.72 2.34 -18.01
C ASN A 111 1.99 3.16 -17.67
N ILE A 112 3.17 2.74 -18.12
CA ILE A 112 4.41 3.50 -17.92
C ILE A 112 4.32 4.88 -18.58
N LYS A 113 3.78 4.95 -19.81
CA LYS A 113 3.52 6.24 -20.48
C LYS A 113 2.60 7.13 -19.64
N GLN A 114 1.50 6.58 -19.10
CA GLN A 114 0.61 7.33 -18.22
C GLN A 114 1.31 7.82 -16.94
N ALA A 115 2.20 7.01 -16.35
CA ALA A 115 3.00 7.44 -15.20
C ALA A 115 3.96 8.59 -15.57
N LEU A 116 4.68 8.48 -16.70
CA LEU A 116 5.61 9.51 -17.18
C LEU A 116 4.90 10.82 -17.54
N LEU A 117 3.68 10.77 -18.09
CA LEU A 117 2.87 11.97 -18.35
C LEU A 117 2.59 12.78 -17.07
N HIS A 118 2.49 12.12 -15.92
CA HIS A 118 2.26 12.79 -14.64
C HIS A 118 3.55 13.14 -13.88
N ASN A 119 4.66 12.46 -14.16
CA ASN A 119 5.99 12.79 -13.62
C ASN A 119 7.11 12.36 -14.60
N LEU A 120 7.59 13.33 -15.38
CA LEU A 120 8.62 13.10 -16.41
C LEU A 120 10.01 12.78 -15.84
N PHE A 121 10.28 13.07 -14.57
CA PHE A 121 11.59 12.86 -13.93
C PHE A 121 11.63 11.60 -13.05
N ASP A 122 10.60 10.75 -13.10
CA ASP A 122 10.61 9.49 -12.36
C ASP A 122 11.53 8.45 -13.02
N TRP A 123 12.80 8.41 -12.61
CA TRP A 123 13.80 7.45 -13.10
C TRP A 123 13.31 5.99 -13.02
N ARG A 124 12.46 5.66 -12.03
CA ARG A 124 11.91 4.31 -11.85
C ARG A 124 10.99 3.92 -13.00
N SER A 125 10.21 4.86 -13.51
CA SER A 125 9.35 4.65 -14.68
C SER A 125 10.16 4.38 -15.95
N TYR A 126 11.31 5.04 -16.13
CA TYR A 126 12.23 4.72 -17.22
C TYR A 126 12.88 3.35 -17.07
N CYS A 127 13.32 2.96 -15.87
CA CYS A 127 13.80 1.60 -15.62
C CYS A 127 12.73 0.54 -15.95
N LEU A 128 11.47 0.76 -15.55
CA LEU A 128 10.36 -0.11 -15.91
C LEU A 128 10.14 -0.17 -17.43
N PHE A 129 10.33 0.96 -18.13
CA PHE A 129 10.24 1.00 -19.58
C PHE A 129 11.30 0.13 -20.23
N CYS A 130 12.56 0.26 -19.83
CA CYS A 130 13.66 -0.58 -20.33
C CYS A 130 13.39 -2.06 -20.06
N LEU A 131 12.95 -2.41 -18.85
CA LEU A 131 12.60 -3.80 -18.49
C LEU A 131 11.46 -4.34 -19.36
N SER A 132 10.51 -3.51 -19.78
CA SER A 132 9.39 -3.92 -20.62
C SER A 132 9.76 -4.32 -22.05
N LEU A 133 10.99 -4.03 -22.48
CA LEU A 133 11.53 -4.43 -23.79
C LEU A 133 12.18 -5.82 -23.75
N LEU A 134 12.47 -6.34 -22.55
CA LEU A 134 13.10 -7.64 -22.39
C LEU A 134 12.11 -8.79 -22.60
N PRO A 135 12.57 -9.95 -23.12
CA PRO A 135 11.75 -11.14 -23.23
C PRO A 135 11.37 -11.71 -21.87
N GLU A 136 10.21 -12.38 -21.81
CA GLU A 136 9.62 -12.93 -20.60
C GLU A 136 10.58 -13.80 -19.78
N LYS A 137 11.39 -14.63 -20.47
CA LYS A 137 12.35 -15.53 -19.83
C LYS A 137 13.37 -14.76 -18.97
N LEU A 138 13.85 -13.61 -19.44
CA LEU A 138 14.79 -12.77 -18.69
C LEU A 138 14.10 -12.10 -17.50
N ILE A 139 12.90 -11.55 -17.72
CA ILE A 139 12.14 -10.91 -16.64
C ILE A 139 11.82 -11.90 -15.51
N ARG A 140 11.39 -13.12 -15.84
CA ARG A 140 11.13 -14.17 -14.85
C ARG A 140 12.38 -14.57 -14.09
N LYS A 141 13.54 -14.71 -14.77
CA LYS A 141 14.82 -14.97 -14.11
C LYS A 141 15.17 -13.84 -13.12
N MET A 142 15.08 -12.59 -13.54
CA MET A 142 15.34 -11.44 -12.67
C MET A 142 14.37 -11.39 -11.48
N TYR A 143 13.08 -11.61 -11.71
CA TYR A 143 12.06 -11.63 -10.66
C TYR A 143 12.35 -12.73 -9.62
N ASN A 144 12.73 -13.93 -10.07
CA ASN A 144 13.07 -15.04 -9.19
C ASN A 144 14.36 -14.80 -8.40
N LEU A 145 15.37 -14.13 -8.99
CA LEU A 145 16.58 -13.72 -8.25
C LEU A 145 16.26 -12.72 -7.15
N VAL A 146 15.47 -11.68 -7.47
CA VAL A 146 15.08 -10.65 -6.50
C VAL A 146 14.16 -11.21 -5.40
N LYS A 147 13.22 -12.08 -5.76
CA LYS A 147 12.30 -12.69 -4.80
C LYS A 147 12.96 -13.80 -3.98
N GLY A 148 13.82 -14.61 -4.60
CA GLY A 148 14.56 -15.69 -3.95
C GLY A 148 15.61 -15.19 -2.96
N GLY A 149 16.24 -14.04 -3.21
CA GLY A 149 17.16 -13.40 -2.27
C GLY A 149 16.51 -12.94 -0.96
N ASN A 150 15.20 -12.65 -0.96
CA ASN A 150 14.48 -12.21 0.24
C ASN A 150 14.02 -13.35 1.17
N TYR A 151 14.29 -14.62 0.81
CA TYR A 151 14.03 -15.80 1.67
C TYR A 151 15.32 -16.52 2.10
N ALA A 152 16.48 -15.97 1.76
CA ALA A 152 17.80 -16.53 2.09
C ALA A 152 18.54 -15.70 3.17
N SER A 153 17.81 -14.88 3.94
CA SER A 153 18.32 -14.09 5.06
C SER A 153 17.48 -14.29 6.30
#